data_AF-A0AAU1PRM1-F1
#
_entry.id   AF-A0AAU1PRM1-F1
#
_cell.length_a   1.000
_cell.length_b   1.000
_cell.length_c   1.000
_cell.angle_alpha   90.00
_cell.angle_beta   90.00
_cell.angle_gamma   90.00
#
_symmetry.space_group_name_H-M   'P 1'
#
loop_
_entity.id
_entity.type
_entity.pdbx_description
1 polymer ?
#
loop_
_entity_poly.entity_id
_entity_poly.type
_entity_poly.pdbx_seq_one_letter_code
_entity_poly.pdbx_strand_id
1 'polypeptide(L)'
;MLREFLTAAGAAALLLPLAGCGTSSGDGGGGGTVTVHVGYQSKTINTVTAGTLLRSLGYFEDELTALGRRDGTTYKVDWQDYATGAPITAQMMAGKIDIGSMGDYPLLINAARGVQMRQRTELVSVTGYNLRGGLNMVVTGPGSKLTDLSELRGRKVSTSVGSAADGTLVRALRERGIDADKDLHKLNQQPAVGASALQAGSVAALSQFVAWPGQLVFQGRAEALYDGADLDLPTFHGVTVRTSFAQDRPTVVDAFLAAQIKATGYLHAHPLEAAEQVAKATGLPPEVVYLYNGPGGIATFDPTLKPQLLDALEKDVPVLASEKLVGAVDISGFTDDSFVRRAVGADYDKQRAALANPAPVTGTDPLCGGRVEDPATASEVWPAGQERTVPFTTPSCLLRYLKRHPGPAVRASYVPDALTGTRWYADHAVWVSDPAADAGSRFQPFTTPGNARTWLAGHPGAHRITFAQAVQGAS
;
A
#
# COMPACT_ATOMS: atom_id res chain seq x y z
N MET A 1 70.45 16.51 30.67
CA MET A 1 70.21 17.51 29.60
C MET A 1 68.73 17.44 29.24
N LEU A 2 67.83 17.83 30.14
CA LEU A 2 67.27 19.19 30.29
C LEU A 2 67.00 19.89 28.95
N ARG A 3 65.73 19.94 28.55
CA ARG A 3 65.16 21.04 27.79
C ARG A 3 63.86 21.47 28.46
N GLU A 4 63.75 22.78 28.55
CA GLU A 4 63.03 23.54 29.57
C GLU A 4 61.57 23.81 29.24
N PHE A 5 60.86 24.13 30.31
CA PHE A 5 59.53 24.70 30.38
C PHE A 5 59.44 26.05 29.66
N LEU A 6 58.27 26.35 29.09
CA LEU A 6 57.70 27.70 29.15
C LEU A 6 56.17 27.62 29.11
N THR A 7 55.61 27.86 30.28
CA THR A 7 54.22 28.16 30.62
C THR A 7 53.78 29.49 30.02
N ALA A 8 52.55 29.55 29.48
CA ALA A 8 51.81 30.80 29.32
C ALA A 8 50.36 30.62 29.81
N ALA A 9 50.07 31.23 30.96
CA ALA A 9 48.74 31.65 31.40
C ALA A 9 48.15 32.64 30.36
N GLY A 10 46.86 32.88 30.20
CA GLY A 10 45.65 32.61 30.97
C GLY A 10 44.67 33.73 30.60
N ALA A 11 43.43 33.41 30.23
CA ALA A 11 42.29 34.34 30.22
C ALA A 11 41.00 33.53 30.03
N ALA A 12 40.42 33.09 31.14
CA ALA A 12 39.06 32.57 31.19
C ALA A 12 38.08 33.76 31.22
N ALA A 13 37.36 34.00 30.13
CA ALA A 13 36.24 34.92 30.11
C ALA A 13 34.97 34.16 30.54
N LEU A 14 34.53 34.38 31.78
CA LEU A 14 33.19 34.04 32.24
C LEU A 14 32.17 34.91 31.49
N LEU A 15 31.21 34.27 30.81
CA LEU A 15 29.97 34.91 30.37
C LEU A 15 28.82 34.31 31.18
N LEU A 16 28.22 35.15 32.03
CA LEU A 16 27.05 34.89 32.85
C LEU A 16 25.79 34.71 31.97
N PRO A 17 24.82 33.84 32.37
CA PRO A 17 23.53 33.74 31.71
C PRO A 17 22.61 34.89 32.17
N LEU A 18 22.16 35.72 31.23
CA LEU A 18 21.07 36.67 31.45
C LEU A 18 19.74 35.91 31.50
N ALA A 19 19.17 35.83 32.69
CA ALA A 19 17.76 35.50 32.89
C ALA A 19 16.89 36.66 32.36
N GLY A 20 16.19 36.41 31.26
CA GLY A 20 15.17 37.31 30.74
C GLY A 20 13.78 36.73 30.96
N CYS A 21 13.11 37.13 32.04
CA CYS A 21 11.66 37.05 32.14
C CYS A 21 11.07 38.07 31.16
N GLY A 22 10.32 37.60 30.16
CA GLY A 22 9.57 38.44 29.24
C GLY A 22 8.19 37.85 29.02
N THR A 23 7.22 38.32 29.80
CA THR A 23 5.79 38.19 29.52
C THR A 23 5.45 39.10 28.33
N SER A 24 5.05 38.55 27.20
CA SER A 24 4.46 39.32 26.10
C SER A 24 3.06 38.82 25.79
N SER A 25 2.09 39.43 26.43
CA SER A 25 0.70 39.50 25.97
C SER A 25 0.57 40.71 25.02
N GLY A 26 0.16 40.43 23.78
CA GLY A 26 -0.54 41.36 22.87
C GLY A 26 0.28 42.25 21.93
N ASP A 27 0.34 41.85 20.66
CA ASP A 27 0.28 42.68 19.43
C ASP A 27 0.05 41.68 18.26
N GLY A 28 -0.82 41.86 17.27
CA GLY A 28 -1.14 43.08 16.52
C GLY A 28 -0.66 42.92 15.06
N GLY A 29 -1.40 42.15 14.24
CA GLY A 29 -1.37 42.18 12.76
C GLY A 29 -0.03 42.06 12.01
N GLY A 30 0.42 40.82 11.76
CA GLY A 30 1.51 40.51 10.80
C GLY A 30 1.50 39.02 10.43
N GLY A 31 1.11 38.68 9.21
CA GLY A 31 0.72 37.34 8.76
C GLY A 31 1.79 36.25 8.96
N GLY A 32 1.63 35.44 10.01
CA GLY A 32 2.41 34.23 10.21
C GLY A 32 1.97 33.11 9.25
N THR A 33 2.93 32.44 8.62
CA THR A 33 2.66 31.26 7.79
C THR A 33 2.26 30.08 8.67
N VAL A 34 1.12 29.45 8.36
CA VAL A 34 0.69 28.20 8.98
C VAL A 34 1.30 27.04 8.19
N THR A 35 2.16 26.26 8.81
CA THR A 35 2.70 25.04 8.21
C THR A 35 1.84 23.85 8.61
N VAL A 36 1.38 23.08 7.62
CA VAL A 36 0.63 21.83 7.80
C VAL A 36 1.59 20.67 7.58
N HIS A 37 1.81 19.85 8.60
CA HIS A 37 2.74 18.73 8.53
C HIS A 37 2.03 17.44 8.12
N VAL A 38 2.43 16.86 6.99
CA VAL A 38 1.80 15.66 6.43
C VAL A 38 2.79 14.50 6.42
N GLY A 39 2.47 13.45 7.17
CA GLY A 39 3.20 12.18 7.17
C GLY A 39 2.67 11.22 6.12
N TYR A 40 3.51 10.75 5.21
CA TYR A 40 3.12 9.80 4.18
C TYR A 40 4.22 8.75 3.94
N GLN A 41 3.87 7.69 3.21
CA GLN A 41 4.80 6.61 2.86
C GLN A 41 5.02 6.56 1.35
N SER A 42 6.11 7.14 0.85
CA SER A 42 6.28 7.38 -0.60
C SER A 42 6.21 6.11 -1.45
N LYS A 43 6.78 5.00 -0.95
CA LYS A 43 6.85 3.70 -1.64
C LYS A 43 5.70 2.74 -1.29
N THR A 44 4.75 3.16 -0.46
CA THR A 44 3.56 2.36 -0.12
C THR A 44 2.42 2.79 -1.05
N ILE A 45 2.39 2.22 -2.25
CA ILE A 45 1.69 2.86 -3.38
C ILE A 45 0.16 2.78 -3.31
N ASN A 46 -0.43 2.06 -2.36
CA ASN A 46 -1.85 2.13 -2.04
C ASN A 46 -2.22 3.34 -1.14
N THR A 47 -1.26 4.20 -0.77
CA THR A 47 -1.50 5.51 -0.13
C THR A 47 -1.31 6.71 -1.07
N VAL A 48 -1.09 6.48 -2.37
CA VAL A 48 -0.66 7.55 -3.29
C VAL A 48 -1.62 8.74 -3.36
N THR A 49 -2.92 8.51 -3.19
CA THR A 49 -3.97 9.54 -3.23
C THR A 49 -3.96 10.46 -2.01
N ALA A 50 -3.24 10.10 -0.94
CA ALA A 50 -2.99 10.93 0.24
C ALA A 50 -1.49 11.11 0.51
N GLY A 51 -0.67 10.98 -0.53
CA GLY A 51 0.79 10.98 -0.42
C GLY A 51 1.44 11.31 -1.75
N THR A 52 2.19 10.37 -2.32
CA THR A 52 3.06 10.61 -3.49
C THR A 52 2.36 11.25 -4.69
N LEU A 53 1.20 10.74 -5.11
CA LEU A 53 0.49 11.28 -6.27
C LEU A 53 -0.15 12.63 -5.93
N LEU A 54 -0.82 12.73 -4.79
CA LEU A 54 -1.39 13.97 -4.29
C LEU A 54 -0.36 15.11 -4.25
N ARG A 55 0.81 14.84 -3.66
CA ARG A 55 1.95 15.76 -3.57
C ARG A 55 2.50 16.11 -4.95
N SER A 56 2.64 15.14 -5.85
CA SER A 56 3.18 15.38 -7.20
C SER A 56 2.24 16.24 -8.05
N LEU A 57 0.93 16.12 -7.84
CA LEU A 57 -0.09 16.92 -8.51
C LEU A 57 -0.24 18.33 -7.92
N GLY A 58 0.25 18.58 -6.70
CA GLY A 58 0.15 19.87 -6.01
C GLY A 58 -1.26 20.25 -5.56
N TYR A 59 -2.22 19.32 -5.60
CA TYR A 59 -3.62 19.64 -5.35
C TYR A 59 -3.87 20.12 -3.93
N PHE A 60 -3.11 19.65 -2.93
CA PHE A 60 -3.32 20.12 -1.56
C PHE A 60 -2.83 21.55 -1.39
N GLU A 61 -1.68 21.88 -1.97
CA GLU A 61 -1.15 23.24 -2.02
C GLU A 61 -2.10 24.21 -2.75
N ASP A 62 -2.74 23.75 -3.83
CA ASP A 62 -3.75 24.52 -4.55
C ASP A 62 -4.98 24.80 -3.68
N GLU A 63 -5.52 23.78 -2.99
CA GLU A 63 -6.67 23.92 -2.09
C GLU A 63 -6.34 24.88 -0.92
N LEU A 64 -5.14 24.76 -0.33
CA LEU A 64 -4.68 25.66 0.73
C LEU A 64 -4.44 27.08 0.24
N THR A 65 -3.96 27.27 -0.99
CA THR A 65 -3.84 28.60 -1.60
C THR A 65 -5.21 29.24 -1.80
N ALA A 66 -6.20 28.45 -2.26
CA ALA A 66 -7.57 28.91 -2.41
C ALA A 66 -8.23 29.22 -1.06
N LEU A 67 -7.95 28.43 -0.02
CA LEU A 67 -8.40 28.69 1.35
C LEU A 67 -7.77 29.97 1.92
N GLY A 68 -6.45 30.12 1.77
CA GLY A 68 -5.70 31.28 2.24
C GLY A 68 -6.16 32.62 1.64
N ARG A 69 -6.60 32.61 0.37
CA ARG A 69 -7.24 33.78 -0.25
C ARG A 69 -8.58 34.16 0.38
N ARG A 70 -9.29 33.21 1.00
CA ARG A 70 -10.60 33.44 1.64
C ARG A 70 -10.46 33.88 3.09
N ASP A 71 -9.52 33.29 3.83
CA ASP A 71 -9.36 33.53 5.27
C ASP A 71 -8.18 34.47 5.63
N GLY A 72 -7.39 34.90 4.64
CA GLY A 72 -6.23 35.78 4.83
C GLY A 72 -4.99 35.09 5.40
N THR A 73 -5.00 33.76 5.54
CA THR A 73 -3.87 32.98 6.08
C THR A 73 -2.94 32.52 4.96
N THR A 74 -1.63 32.63 5.18
CA THR A 74 -0.65 32.00 4.29
C THR A 74 -0.39 30.58 4.79
N TYR A 75 -0.65 29.58 3.96
CA TYR A 75 -0.41 28.18 4.28
C TYR A 75 0.82 27.63 3.56
N LYS A 76 1.50 26.68 4.19
CA LYS A 76 2.58 25.88 3.60
C LYS A 76 2.37 24.41 3.96
N VAL A 77 2.68 23.50 3.06
CA VAL A 77 2.71 22.06 3.36
C VAL A 77 4.15 21.61 3.60
N ASP A 78 4.35 20.84 4.67
CA ASP A 78 5.58 20.12 4.95
C ASP A 78 5.33 18.61 4.84
N TRP A 79 5.75 18.03 3.71
CA TRP A 79 5.61 16.61 3.43
C TRP A 79 6.78 15.83 4.03
N GLN A 80 6.48 14.91 4.95
CA GLN A 80 7.45 14.08 5.65
C GLN A 80 7.28 12.62 5.23
N ASP A 81 8.31 12.06 4.59
CA ASP A 81 8.30 10.69 4.06
C ASP A 81 8.82 9.67 5.09
N TYR A 82 8.11 8.55 5.22
CA TYR A 82 8.44 7.46 6.14
C TYR A 82 8.35 6.09 5.48
N ALA A 83 9.17 5.16 5.96
CA ALA A 83 9.18 3.80 5.44
C ALA A 83 7.97 2.96 5.89
N THR A 84 7.38 3.28 7.04
CA THR A 84 6.24 2.55 7.64
C THR A 84 5.35 3.51 8.45
N GLY A 85 4.17 3.04 8.87
CA GLY A 85 3.24 3.84 9.68
C GLY A 85 3.65 4.04 11.15
N ALA A 86 4.55 3.20 11.68
CA ALA A 86 4.98 3.31 13.08
C ALA A 86 5.76 4.62 13.37
N PRO A 87 6.73 5.05 12.53
CA PRO A 87 7.32 6.38 12.60
C PRO A 87 6.30 7.53 12.49
N ILE A 88 5.32 7.43 11.59
CA ILE A 88 4.27 8.45 11.45
C ILE A 88 3.49 8.58 12.76
N THR A 89 3.12 7.45 13.36
CA THR A 89 2.46 7.41 14.68
C THR A 89 3.29 8.11 15.74
N ALA A 90 4.59 7.78 15.84
CA ALA A 90 5.47 8.41 16.83
C ALA A 90 5.55 9.94 16.65
N GLN A 91 5.60 10.43 15.41
CA GLN A 91 5.66 11.87 15.14
C GLN A 91 4.31 12.57 15.37
N MET A 92 3.18 11.92 15.08
CA MET A 92 1.85 12.45 15.44
C MET A 92 1.71 12.59 16.95
N MET A 93 2.14 11.59 17.73
CA MET A 93 2.15 11.67 19.20
C MET A 93 3.07 12.78 19.73
N ALA A 94 4.12 13.11 19.00
CA ALA A 94 5.02 14.22 19.30
C ALA A 94 4.50 15.58 18.81
N GLY A 95 3.32 15.64 18.17
CA GLY A 95 2.76 16.87 17.59
C GLY A 95 3.52 17.41 16.36
N LYS A 96 4.33 16.57 15.72
CA LYS A 96 5.17 16.93 14.55
C LYS A 96 4.53 16.59 13.20
N ILE A 97 3.43 15.84 13.23
CA ILE A 97 2.60 15.50 12.07
C ILE A 97 1.15 15.80 12.46
N ASP A 98 0.45 16.50 11.58
CA ASP A 98 -0.96 16.87 11.74
C ASP A 98 -1.88 15.86 11.05
N ILE A 99 -1.50 15.45 9.83
CA ILE A 99 -2.22 14.51 8.96
C ILE A 99 -1.26 13.36 8.62
N GLY A 100 -1.65 12.13 8.92
CA GLY A 100 -0.85 10.93 8.64
C GLY A 100 -1.59 9.94 7.74
N SER A 101 -0.92 9.37 6.74
CA SER A 101 -1.44 8.25 5.95
C SER A 101 -0.70 6.96 6.27
N MET A 102 -1.42 5.91 6.66
CA MET A 102 -0.84 4.63 7.07
C MET A 102 -1.84 3.46 6.97
N GLY A 103 -1.34 2.24 7.13
CA GLY A 103 -2.15 1.01 7.10
C GLY A 103 -3.01 0.78 8.34
N ASP A 104 -4.04 -0.05 8.18
CA ASP A 104 -4.92 -0.61 9.22
C ASP A 104 -4.22 -0.93 10.56
N TYR A 105 -3.14 -1.70 10.56
CA TYR A 105 -2.42 -2.07 11.79
C TYR A 105 -1.78 -0.84 12.47
N PRO A 106 -0.96 -0.01 11.76
CA PRO A 106 -0.50 1.26 12.30
C PRO A 106 -1.61 2.22 12.73
N LEU A 107 -2.77 2.25 12.05
CA LEU A 107 -3.93 3.08 12.45
C LEU A 107 -4.44 2.66 13.83
N LEU A 108 -4.55 1.35 14.11
CA LEU A 108 -4.94 0.85 15.43
C LEU A 108 -3.91 1.17 16.51
N ILE A 109 -2.61 1.04 16.19
CA ILE A 109 -1.54 1.44 17.11
C ILE A 109 -1.63 2.94 17.38
N ASN A 110 -1.86 3.75 16.34
CA ASN A 110 -2.02 5.19 16.44
C ASN A 110 -3.18 5.57 17.36
N ALA A 111 -4.36 4.98 17.16
CA ALA A 111 -5.54 5.16 18.00
C ALA A 111 -5.25 4.82 19.48
N ALA A 112 -4.67 3.64 19.71
CA ALA A 112 -4.34 3.16 21.06
C ALA A 112 -3.35 4.10 21.78
N ARG A 113 -2.28 4.52 21.08
CA ARG A 113 -1.28 5.44 21.63
C ARG A 113 -1.83 6.84 21.83
N GLY A 114 -2.71 7.31 20.95
CA GLY A 114 -3.38 8.60 21.08
C GLY A 114 -4.21 8.70 22.36
N VAL A 115 -4.95 7.64 22.70
CA VAL A 115 -5.66 7.56 23.99
C VAL A 115 -4.68 7.53 25.16
N GLN A 116 -3.65 6.68 25.10
CA GLN A 116 -2.66 6.53 26.17
C GLN A 116 -1.92 7.84 26.48
N MET A 117 -1.57 8.60 25.43
CA MET A 117 -0.79 9.83 25.53
C MET A 117 -1.64 11.10 25.60
N ARG A 118 -2.98 10.97 25.61
CA ARG A 118 -3.92 12.11 25.52
C ARG A 118 -3.68 12.99 24.28
N GLN A 119 -3.26 12.36 23.19
CA GLN A 119 -3.01 12.95 21.87
C GLN A 119 -3.89 12.22 20.86
N ARG A 120 -5.21 12.31 21.04
CA ARG A 120 -6.18 11.54 20.22
C ARG A 120 -6.06 11.91 18.73
N THR A 121 -6.39 10.94 17.92
CA THR A 121 -6.42 11.03 16.46
C THR A 121 -7.73 10.45 15.95
N GLU A 122 -8.10 10.85 14.73
CA GLU A 122 -9.34 10.44 14.05
C GLU A 122 -9.01 9.90 12.68
N LEU A 123 -9.51 8.72 12.32
CA LEU A 123 -9.52 8.18 10.96
C LEU A 123 -10.66 8.85 10.19
N VAL A 124 -10.30 9.61 9.15
CA VAL A 124 -11.22 10.51 8.44
C VAL A 124 -11.49 10.11 6.99
N SER A 125 -10.65 9.26 6.40
CA SER A 125 -10.87 8.70 5.05
C SER A 125 -10.03 7.44 4.82
N VAL A 126 -10.39 6.68 3.79
CA VAL A 126 -9.58 5.57 3.23
C VAL A 126 -8.71 6.11 2.11
N THR A 127 -7.53 5.53 1.86
CA THR A 127 -6.75 5.82 0.66
C THR A 127 -6.97 4.74 -0.40
N GLY A 128 -6.70 3.49 -0.02
CA GLY A 128 -6.83 2.33 -0.88
C GLY A 128 -6.94 1.05 -0.05
N TYR A 129 -7.70 0.09 -0.58
CA TYR A 129 -8.04 -1.17 0.09
C TYR A 129 -8.09 -2.35 -0.87
N ASN A 130 -8.07 -3.56 -0.33
CA ASN A 130 -8.43 -4.78 -1.06
C ASN A 130 -9.33 -5.62 -0.15
N LEU A 131 -10.54 -5.97 -0.61
CA LEU A 131 -11.54 -6.65 0.22
C LEU A 131 -11.17 -8.11 0.56
N ARG A 132 -10.23 -8.71 -0.17
CA ARG A 132 -9.76 -10.07 0.09
C ARG A 132 -8.47 -10.13 0.90
N GLY A 133 -7.67 -9.06 0.90
CA GLY A 133 -6.40 -8.97 1.64
C GLY A 133 -5.13 -8.82 0.79
N GLY A 134 -5.24 -8.74 -0.54
CA GLY A 134 -4.11 -8.90 -1.50
C GLY A 134 -2.99 -7.84 -1.50
N LEU A 135 -3.02 -6.85 -0.60
CA LEU A 135 -1.99 -5.78 -0.51
C LEU A 135 -0.74 -6.20 0.28
N ASN A 136 -0.74 -7.41 0.83
CA ASN A 136 0.32 -7.97 1.65
C ASN A 136 0.66 -9.37 1.13
N MET A 137 1.93 -9.66 0.91
CA MET A 137 2.36 -10.95 0.37
C MET A 137 3.60 -11.46 1.10
N VAL A 138 3.75 -12.78 1.10
CA VAL A 138 4.99 -13.45 1.50
C VAL A 138 5.71 -13.93 0.25
N VAL A 139 6.97 -13.54 0.09
CA VAL A 139 7.82 -13.95 -1.03
C VAL A 139 9.09 -14.63 -0.53
N THR A 140 9.64 -15.51 -1.36
CA THR A 140 10.92 -16.19 -1.12
C THR A 140 11.96 -15.79 -2.17
N GLY A 141 13.23 -16.13 -1.93
CA GLY A 141 14.27 -15.92 -2.95
C GLY A 141 14.04 -16.79 -4.20
N PRO A 142 14.64 -16.45 -5.36
CA PRO A 142 14.51 -17.21 -6.59
C PRO A 142 14.97 -18.67 -6.42
N GLY A 143 14.25 -19.62 -6.99
CA GLY A 143 14.58 -21.05 -6.95
C GLY A 143 14.35 -21.73 -5.59
N SER A 144 13.69 -21.04 -4.64
CA SER A 144 13.26 -21.59 -3.36
C SER A 144 12.46 -22.88 -3.55
N LYS A 145 12.60 -23.81 -2.61
CA LYS A 145 11.79 -25.05 -2.57
C LYS A 145 10.56 -24.93 -1.68
N LEU A 146 10.38 -23.79 -1.03
CA LEU A 146 9.20 -23.51 -0.22
C LEU A 146 7.98 -23.33 -1.13
N THR A 147 6.89 -24.02 -0.80
CA THR A 147 5.63 -24.00 -1.53
C THR A 147 4.42 -23.81 -0.63
N ASP A 148 4.62 -23.72 0.69
CA ASP A 148 3.59 -23.38 1.67
C ASP A 148 4.17 -22.62 2.86
N LEU A 149 3.35 -21.78 3.50
CA LEU A 149 3.73 -21.05 4.71
C LEU A 149 4.11 -21.96 5.89
N SER A 150 3.58 -23.18 5.95
CA SER A 150 3.89 -24.13 7.03
C SER A 150 5.36 -24.53 7.09
N GLU A 151 6.05 -24.45 5.96
CA GLU A 151 7.47 -24.75 5.83
C GLU A 151 8.38 -23.63 6.36
N LEU A 152 7.80 -22.51 6.82
CA LEU A 152 8.51 -21.43 7.49
C LEU A 152 8.83 -21.71 8.97
N ARG A 153 8.31 -22.79 9.55
CA ARG A 153 8.62 -23.21 10.93
C ARG A 153 10.15 -23.34 11.11
N GLY A 154 10.68 -22.71 12.16
CA GLY A 154 12.09 -22.63 12.52
C GLY A 154 12.92 -21.71 11.62
N ARG A 155 12.33 -21.05 10.61
CA ARG A 155 13.07 -20.22 9.65
C ARG A 155 13.09 -18.74 10.04
N LYS A 156 14.09 -18.03 9.54
CA LYS A 156 14.17 -16.57 9.61
C LYS A 156 13.22 -15.96 8.58
N VAL A 157 12.32 -15.10 9.03
CA VAL A 157 11.38 -14.38 8.18
C VAL A 157 11.48 -12.89 8.47
N SER A 158 11.73 -12.08 7.45
CA SER A 158 11.71 -10.62 7.58
C SER A 158 10.27 -10.11 7.48
N THR A 159 9.90 -9.19 8.37
CA THR A 159 8.65 -8.41 8.28
C THR A 159 8.78 -7.09 9.01
N SER A 160 7.87 -6.14 8.74
CA SER A 160 7.76 -4.90 9.51
C SER A 160 6.80 -5.15 10.69
N VAL A 161 7.30 -5.36 11.91
CA VAL A 161 6.45 -5.75 13.05
C VAL A 161 5.39 -4.67 13.34
N GLY A 162 4.15 -5.11 13.54
CA GLY A 162 3.00 -4.21 13.74
C GLY A 162 2.51 -3.50 12.46
N SER A 163 2.93 -3.96 11.28
CA SER A 163 2.37 -3.54 10.00
C SER A 163 1.28 -4.52 9.52
N ALA A 164 0.52 -4.10 8.51
CA ALA A 164 -0.45 -4.98 7.82
C ALA A 164 0.20 -6.30 7.37
N ALA A 165 1.44 -6.25 6.87
CA ALA A 165 2.15 -7.44 6.39
C ALA A 165 2.58 -8.39 7.51
N ASP A 166 2.85 -7.88 8.70
CA ASP A 166 3.08 -8.71 9.89
C ASP A 166 1.78 -9.35 10.36
N GLY A 167 0.70 -8.57 10.41
CA GLY A 167 -0.65 -9.08 10.68
C GLY A 167 -1.07 -10.21 9.73
N THR A 168 -0.92 -10.00 8.42
CA THR A 168 -1.19 -11.01 7.39
C THR A 168 -0.38 -12.29 7.63
N LEU A 169 0.94 -12.16 7.90
CA LEU A 169 1.80 -13.32 8.17
C LEU A 169 1.32 -14.09 9.40
N VAL A 170 1.07 -13.37 10.50
CA VAL A 170 0.64 -13.98 11.78
C VAL A 170 -0.69 -14.69 11.62
N ARG A 171 -1.66 -14.10 10.94
CA ARG A 171 -2.96 -14.73 10.66
C ARG A 171 -2.83 -15.98 9.81
N ALA A 172 -2.14 -15.87 8.67
CA ALA A 172 -2.01 -16.96 7.73
C ALA A 172 -1.27 -18.17 8.34
N LEU A 173 -0.32 -17.92 9.26
CA LEU A 173 0.33 -18.96 10.05
C LEU A 173 -0.60 -19.56 11.12
N ARG A 174 -1.42 -18.75 11.79
CA ARG A 174 -2.38 -19.23 12.79
C ARG A 174 -3.42 -20.18 12.21
N GLU A 175 -3.93 -19.91 11.01
CA GLU A 175 -4.84 -20.82 10.28
C GLU A 175 -4.22 -22.20 10.01
N ARG A 176 -2.88 -22.26 10.02
CA ARG A 176 -2.07 -23.49 9.84
C ARG A 176 -1.57 -24.06 11.17
N GLY A 177 -2.06 -23.56 12.31
CA GLY A 177 -1.64 -24.01 13.64
C GLY A 177 -0.19 -23.66 13.98
N ILE A 178 0.33 -22.55 13.43
CA ILE A 178 1.69 -22.07 13.64
C ILE A 178 1.65 -20.77 14.42
N ASP A 179 2.37 -20.72 15.54
CA ASP A 179 2.52 -19.52 16.35
C ASP A 179 3.73 -18.73 15.86
N ALA A 180 3.50 -17.64 15.13
CA ALA A 180 4.57 -16.83 14.52
C ALA A 180 5.66 -16.36 15.50
N ASP A 181 5.34 -16.18 16.79
CA ASP A 181 6.30 -15.71 17.79
C ASP A 181 7.15 -16.85 18.37
N LYS A 182 6.62 -18.08 18.39
CA LYS A 182 7.30 -19.26 18.96
C LYS A 182 7.96 -20.12 17.90
N ASP A 183 7.33 -20.19 16.73
CA ASP A 183 7.65 -21.15 15.68
C ASP A 183 8.50 -20.55 14.56
N LEU A 184 8.69 -19.23 14.50
CA LEU A 184 9.55 -18.56 13.52
C LEU A 184 10.66 -17.75 14.20
N HIS A 185 11.72 -17.45 13.47
CA HIS A 185 12.66 -16.39 13.80
C HIS A 185 12.26 -15.11 13.07
N LYS A 186 11.24 -14.42 13.59
CA LYS A 186 10.70 -13.19 13.00
C LYS A 186 11.67 -12.01 13.20
N LEU A 187 12.12 -11.41 12.11
CA LEU A 187 13.03 -10.25 12.12
C LEU A 187 12.25 -8.98 11.83
N ASN A 188 12.21 -8.06 12.79
CA ASN A 188 11.63 -6.74 12.59
C ASN A 188 12.57 -5.87 11.73
N GLN A 189 12.25 -5.71 10.45
CA GLN A 189 13.08 -4.98 9.50
C GLN A 189 12.23 -4.03 8.67
N GLN A 190 12.76 -2.85 8.40
CA GLN A 190 12.16 -1.95 7.41
C GLN A 190 12.15 -2.63 6.03
N PRO A 191 11.19 -2.27 5.15
CA PRO A 191 11.00 -2.98 3.89
C PRO A 191 12.27 -3.13 3.02
N ALA A 192 13.04 -2.05 2.86
CA ALA A 192 14.28 -2.07 2.06
C ALA A 192 15.36 -2.99 2.66
N VAL A 193 15.44 -3.04 3.99
CA VAL A 193 16.39 -3.91 4.71
C VAL A 193 15.97 -5.37 4.56
N GLY A 194 14.67 -5.66 4.71
CA GLY A 194 14.12 -7.00 4.50
C GLY A 194 14.29 -7.51 3.07
N ALA A 195 14.05 -6.66 2.07
CA ALA A 195 14.29 -6.97 0.66
C ALA A 195 15.76 -7.33 0.40
N SER A 196 16.69 -6.54 0.96
CA SER A 196 18.13 -6.81 0.85
C SER A 196 18.53 -8.10 1.59
N ALA A 197 17.93 -8.37 2.76
CA ALA A 197 18.18 -9.58 3.53
C ALA A 197 17.70 -10.84 2.79
N LEU A 198 16.55 -10.78 2.11
CA LEU A 198 16.04 -11.88 1.27
C LEU A 198 17.00 -12.16 0.12
N GLN A 199 17.45 -11.12 -0.57
CA GLN A 199 18.37 -11.24 -1.71
C GLN A 199 19.74 -11.78 -1.31
N ALA A 200 20.20 -11.45 -0.10
CA ALA A 200 21.42 -12.00 0.47
C ALA A 200 21.25 -13.44 1.00
N GLY A 201 20.05 -14.01 1.00
CA GLY A 201 19.76 -15.31 1.59
C GLY A 201 19.81 -15.34 3.12
N SER A 202 19.83 -14.16 3.78
CA SER A 202 19.88 -14.05 5.24
C SER A 202 18.54 -14.41 5.91
N VAL A 203 17.44 -14.33 5.16
CA VAL A 203 16.09 -14.76 5.56
C VAL A 203 15.53 -15.71 4.51
N ALA A 204 14.69 -16.65 4.95
CA ALA A 204 14.04 -17.60 4.04
C ALA A 204 12.87 -16.96 3.27
N ALA A 205 12.20 -15.99 3.89
CA ALA A 205 11.07 -15.29 3.30
C ALA A 205 11.01 -13.83 3.78
N LEU A 206 10.33 -13.01 2.98
CA LEU A 206 9.94 -11.64 3.30
C LEU A 206 8.41 -11.57 3.28
N SER A 207 7.80 -11.24 4.42
CA SER A 207 6.41 -10.76 4.45
C SER A 207 6.42 -9.24 4.39
N GLN A 208 5.80 -8.65 3.37
CA GLN A 208 5.77 -7.20 3.23
C GLN A 208 4.53 -6.69 2.50
N PHE A 209 4.21 -5.42 2.74
CA PHE A 209 3.15 -4.71 2.03
C PHE A 209 3.65 -4.21 0.67
N VAL A 210 2.70 -3.93 -0.22
CA VAL A 210 2.88 -3.25 -1.51
C VAL A 210 3.80 -2.02 -1.42
N ALA A 211 4.74 -1.78 -2.34
CA ALA A 211 5.00 -2.50 -3.59
C ALA A 211 6.03 -3.62 -3.48
N TRP A 212 6.62 -3.84 -2.30
CA TRP A 212 7.89 -4.58 -2.16
C TRP A 212 7.86 -6.01 -2.71
N PRO A 213 6.87 -6.86 -2.38
CA PRO A 213 6.80 -8.21 -2.95
C PRO A 213 6.68 -8.19 -4.49
N GLY A 214 5.73 -7.41 -5.02
CA GLY A 214 5.51 -7.28 -6.46
C GLY A 214 6.74 -6.75 -7.19
N GLN A 215 7.42 -5.74 -6.63
CA GLN A 215 8.66 -5.20 -7.19
C GLN A 215 9.75 -6.28 -7.27
N LEU A 216 9.95 -7.06 -6.20
CA LEU A 216 10.97 -8.09 -6.19
C LEU A 216 10.67 -9.20 -7.20
N VAL A 217 9.41 -9.60 -7.32
CA VAL A 217 8.98 -10.59 -8.32
C VAL A 217 9.18 -10.07 -9.73
N PHE A 218 8.73 -8.84 -10.02
CA PHE A 218 8.91 -8.18 -11.32
C PHE A 218 10.39 -8.09 -11.74
N GLN A 219 11.30 -7.89 -10.79
CA GLN A 219 12.73 -7.85 -11.05
C GLN A 219 13.38 -9.24 -11.19
N GLY A 220 12.63 -10.33 -11.04
CA GLY A 220 13.15 -11.70 -11.00
C GLY A 220 13.98 -12.00 -9.74
N ARG A 221 13.78 -11.23 -8.66
CA ARG A 221 14.56 -11.30 -7.41
C ARG A 221 13.80 -11.97 -6.27
N ALA A 222 12.55 -12.37 -6.50
CA ALA A 222 11.76 -13.16 -5.58
C ALA A 222 10.68 -13.97 -6.31
N GLU A 223 10.07 -14.91 -5.60
CA GLU A 223 8.92 -15.70 -6.03
C GLU A 223 7.81 -15.60 -4.96
N ALA A 224 6.55 -15.50 -5.39
CA ALA A 224 5.42 -15.44 -4.47
C ALA A 224 5.18 -16.80 -3.79
N LEU A 225 5.17 -16.79 -2.46
CA LEU A 225 4.85 -17.95 -1.63
C LEU A 225 3.41 -17.92 -1.15
N TYR A 226 2.91 -16.74 -0.80
CA TYR A 226 1.57 -16.54 -0.27
C TYR A 226 1.02 -15.16 -0.65
N ASP A 227 -0.26 -15.13 -1.02
CA ASP A 227 -1.03 -13.92 -1.30
C ASP A 227 -2.00 -13.67 -0.15
N GLY A 228 -1.98 -12.47 0.43
CA GLY A 228 -2.91 -12.09 1.50
C GLY A 228 -4.38 -12.20 1.11
N ALA A 229 -4.71 -12.22 -0.20
CA ALA A 229 -6.07 -12.45 -0.69
C ALA A 229 -6.64 -13.84 -0.34
N ASP A 230 -5.78 -14.79 0.07
CA ASP A 230 -6.18 -16.11 0.53
C ASP A 230 -6.86 -16.07 1.91
N LEU A 231 -6.66 -15.01 2.71
CA LEU A 231 -7.31 -14.83 4.01
C LEU A 231 -8.80 -14.48 3.89
N ASP A 232 -9.23 -13.99 2.72
CA ASP A 232 -10.58 -13.44 2.50
C ASP A 232 -10.96 -12.39 3.56
N LEU A 233 -9.98 -11.56 3.94
CA LEU A 233 -10.11 -10.55 4.97
C LEU A 233 -9.65 -9.20 4.41
N PRO A 234 -10.49 -8.14 4.49
CA PRO A 234 -10.09 -6.84 3.99
C PRO A 234 -8.83 -6.30 4.66
N THR A 235 -8.00 -5.62 3.88
CA THR A 235 -6.88 -4.79 4.36
C THR A 235 -6.94 -3.45 3.67
N PHE A 236 -6.54 -2.38 4.37
CA PHE A 236 -6.61 -1.03 3.82
C PHE A 236 -5.59 -0.09 4.44
N HIS A 237 -5.47 1.08 3.82
CA HIS A 237 -4.78 2.23 4.39
C HIS A 237 -5.74 3.41 4.44
N GLY A 238 -5.51 4.31 5.38
CA GLY A 238 -6.38 5.45 5.63
C GLY A 238 -5.60 6.70 6.01
N VAL A 239 -6.35 7.79 6.15
CA VAL A 239 -5.86 9.08 6.60
C VAL A 239 -6.34 9.30 8.02
N THR A 240 -5.41 9.58 8.92
CA THR A 240 -5.71 9.98 10.28
C THR A 240 -5.21 11.39 10.55
N VAL A 241 -5.95 12.14 11.37
CA VAL A 241 -5.61 13.51 11.77
C VAL A 241 -5.53 13.60 13.27
N ARG A 242 -4.68 14.49 13.82
CA ARG A 242 -4.75 14.80 15.26
C ARG A 242 -6.08 15.49 15.55
N THR A 243 -6.83 15.00 16.54
CA THR A 243 -8.13 15.56 16.92
C THR A 243 -8.02 17.06 17.23
N SER A 244 -6.98 17.48 17.96
CA SER A 244 -6.77 18.91 18.25
C SER A 244 -6.56 19.73 16.98
N PHE A 245 -5.84 19.19 15.99
CA PHE A 245 -5.63 19.89 14.71
C PHE A 245 -6.94 19.99 13.90
N ALA A 246 -7.74 18.93 13.88
CA ALA A 246 -9.05 18.93 13.22
C ALA A 246 -10.03 19.93 13.88
N GLN A 247 -9.94 20.11 15.20
CA GLN A 247 -10.72 21.12 15.94
C GLN A 247 -10.23 22.54 15.68
N ASP A 248 -8.92 22.76 15.68
CA ASP A 248 -8.32 24.09 15.50
C ASP A 248 -8.38 24.55 14.03
N ARG A 249 -8.29 23.61 13.08
CA ARG A 249 -8.13 23.84 11.63
C ARG A 249 -9.04 22.93 10.78
N PRO A 250 -10.37 22.90 11.02
CA PRO A 250 -11.27 21.99 10.30
C PRO A 250 -11.26 22.22 8.78
N THR A 251 -11.17 23.48 8.33
CA THR A 251 -11.14 23.82 6.91
C THR A 251 -9.89 23.34 6.18
N VAL A 252 -8.77 23.15 6.90
CA VAL A 252 -7.55 22.57 6.33
C VAL A 252 -7.72 21.06 6.13
N VAL A 253 -8.43 20.38 7.04
CA VAL A 253 -8.77 18.96 6.87
C VAL A 253 -9.74 18.78 5.69
N ASP A 254 -10.75 19.64 5.58
CA ASP A 254 -11.68 19.63 4.43
C ASP A 254 -10.92 19.88 3.10
N ALA A 255 -9.96 20.81 3.08
CA ALA A 255 -9.09 21.07 1.92
C ALA A 255 -8.22 19.84 1.55
N PHE A 256 -7.68 19.13 2.54
CA PHE A 256 -6.92 17.90 2.30
C PHE A 256 -7.80 16.81 1.67
N LEU A 257 -9.01 16.60 2.19
CA LEU A 257 -9.92 15.59 1.67
C LEU A 257 -10.44 15.93 0.27
N ALA A 258 -10.71 17.21 -0.01
CA ALA A 258 -11.03 17.66 -1.37
C ALA A 258 -9.89 17.35 -2.35
N ALA A 259 -8.64 17.62 -1.94
CA ALA A 259 -7.46 17.32 -2.73
C ALA A 259 -7.26 15.81 -2.94
N GLN A 260 -7.48 15.00 -1.90
CA GLN A 260 -7.44 13.52 -1.98
C GLN A 260 -8.48 12.97 -2.96
N ILE A 261 -9.73 13.47 -2.91
CA ILE A 261 -10.81 13.08 -3.83
C ILE A 261 -10.40 13.42 -5.27
N LYS A 262 -9.85 14.62 -5.49
CA LYS A 262 -9.37 15.07 -6.80
C LYS A 262 -8.22 14.18 -7.31
N ALA A 263 -7.26 13.82 -6.45
CA ALA A 263 -6.17 12.90 -6.81
C ALA A 263 -6.68 11.48 -7.11
N THR A 264 -7.69 11.01 -6.39
CA THR A 264 -8.35 9.72 -6.64
C THR A 264 -9.05 9.71 -8.00
N GLY A 265 -9.79 10.77 -8.32
CA GLY A 265 -10.40 10.95 -9.64
C GLY A 265 -9.37 11.00 -10.77
N TYR A 266 -8.25 11.70 -10.57
CA TYR A 266 -7.15 11.73 -11.53
C TYR A 266 -6.54 10.35 -11.76
N LEU A 267 -6.30 9.58 -10.68
CA LEU A 267 -5.77 8.21 -10.77
C LEU A 267 -6.69 7.31 -11.60
N HIS A 268 -8.01 7.39 -11.40
CA HIS A 268 -8.96 6.59 -12.18
C HIS A 268 -9.03 7.01 -13.65
N ALA A 269 -8.95 8.30 -13.94
CA ALA A 269 -9.07 8.83 -15.30
C ALA A 269 -7.78 8.71 -16.12
N HIS A 270 -6.61 8.77 -15.45
CA HIS A 270 -5.28 8.82 -16.06
C HIS A 270 -4.33 7.80 -15.40
N PRO A 271 -4.67 6.50 -15.38
CA PRO A 271 -3.96 5.53 -14.55
C PRO A 271 -2.51 5.30 -14.98
N LEU A 272 -2.19 5.40 -16.27
CA LEU A 272 -0.83 5.24 -16.77
C LEU A 272 0.03 6.46 -16.42
N GLU A 273 -0.47 7.67 -16.65
CA GLU A 273 0.21 8.90 -16.31
C GLU A 273 0.41 9.02 -14.79
N ALA A 274 -0.61 8.63 -14.00
CA ALA A 274 -0.49 8.55 -12.55
C ALA A 274 0.59 7.55 -12.12
N ALA A 275 0.64 6.36 -12.74
CA ALA A 275 1.66 5.36 -12.45
C ALA A 275 3.08 5.86 -12.79
N GLU A 276 3.26 6.53 -13.94
CA GLU A 276 4.54 7.12 -14.36
C GLU A 276 4.97 8.27 -13.44
N GLN A 277 4.04 9.12 -12.98
CA GLN A 277 4.35 10.18 -12.02
C GLN A 277 4.79 9.61 -10.67
N VAL A 278 4.07 8.63 -10.14
CA VAL A 278 4.44 7.95 -8.89
C VAL A 278 5.79 7.24 -9.05
N ALA A 279 6.03 6.57 -10.18
CA ALA A 279 7.30 5.94 -10.48
C ALA A 279 8.46 6.95 -10.48
N LYS A 280 8.29 8.10 -11.16
CA LYS A 280 9.28 9.18 -11.17
C LYS A 280 9.59 9.71 -9.77
N ALA A 281 8.58 9.86 -8.91
CA ALA A 281 8.75 10.38 -7.56
C ALA A 281 9.39 9.37 -6.58
N THR A 282 9.23 8.07 -6.82
CA THR A 282 9.60 7.00 -5.87
C THR A 282 10.80 6.16 -6.30
N GLY A 283 11.12 6.15 -7.60
CA GLY A 283 12.06 5.24 -8.23
C GLY A 283 11.53 3.80 -8.37
N LEU A 284 10.24 3.55 -8.12
CA LEU A 284 9.62 2.26 -8.40
C LEU A 284 9.42 2.08 -9.91
N PRO A 285 9.46 0.85 -10.44
CA PRO A 285 9.06 0.60 -11.81
C PRO A 285 7.58 0.96 -12.00
N PRO A 286 7.21 1.73 -13.04
CA PRO A 286 5.81 2.10 -13.29
C PRO A 286 4.92 0.89 -13.57
N GLU A 287 5.46 -0.23 -14.05
CA GLU A 287 4.76 -1.50 -14.23
C GLU A 287 4.32 -2.08 -12.88
N VAL A 288 5.18 -1.94 -11.86
CA VAL A 288 4.83 -2.31 -10.49
C VAL A 288 3.80 -1.33 -9.94
N VAL A 289 3.94 -0.03 -10.17
CA VAL A 289 2.93 0.93 -9.72
C VAL A 289 1.56 0.62 -10.33
N TYR A 290 1.54 0.37 -11.64
CA TYR A 290 0.34 0.09 -12.40
C TYR A 290 -0.31 -1.25 -12.04
N LEU A 291 0.46 -2.26 -11.63
CA LEU A 291 -0.08 -3.53 -11.10
C LEU A 291 -1.06 -3.29 -9.94
N TYR A 292 -0.72 -2.37 -9.02
CA TYR A 292 -1.54 -2.08 -7.86
C TYR A 292 -2.55 -0.97 -8.13
N ASN A 293 -2.15 0.07 -8.88
CA ASN A 293 -2.90 1.32 -8.99
C ASN A 293 -3.64 1.51 -10.32
N GLY A 294 -3.38 0.66 -11.32
CA GLY A 294 -4.08 0.70 -12.60
C GLY A 294 -5.51 0.16 -12.50
N PRO A 295 -6.25 0.16 -13.63
CA PRO A 295 -7.60 -0.37 -13.67
C PRO A 295 -7.62 -1.85 -13.28
N GLY A 296 -8.55 -2.28 -12.43
CA GLY A 296 -8.57 -3.65 -11.89
C GLY A 296 -7.30 -4.02 -11.10
N GLY A 297 -6.53 -3.02 -10.65
CA GLY A 297 -5.35 -3.21 -9.82
C GLY A 297 -5.67 -3.90 -8.50
N ILE A 298 -4.62 -4.41 -7.85
CA ILE A 298 -4.75 -5.06 -6.54
C ILE A 298 -5.34 -4.08 -5.51
N ALA A 299 -5.02 -2.79 -5.59
CA ALA A 299 -5.61 -1.77 -4.75
C ALA A 299 -6.86 -1.16 -5.40
N THR A 300 -7.91 -0.99 -4.60
CA THR A 300 -9.10 -0.22 -4.94
C THR A 300 -9.03 1.13 -4.25
N PHE A 301 -9.15 2.23 -4.98
CA PHE A 301 -9.08 3.59 -4.43
C PHE A 301 -10.49 4.17 -4.27
N ASP A 302 -10.89 4.39 -3.04
CA ASP A 302 -12.18 4.98 -2.65
C ASP A 302 -11.96 5.63 -1.28
N PRO A 303 -12.30 6.91 -1.09
CA PRO A 303 -12.05 7.59 0.17
C PRO A 303 -13.02 7.23 1.30
N THR A 304 -14.12 6.52 1.01
CA THR A 304 -15.21 6.27 1.97
C THR A 304 -14.86 5.24 3.04
N LEU A 305 -15.34 5.47 4.28
CA LEU A 305 -15.20 4.52 5.40
C LEU A 305 -16.27 3.42 5.29
N LYS A 306 -15.92 2.34 4.58
CA LYS A 306 -16.83 1.20 4.35
C LYS A 306 -16.96 0.31 5.60
N PRO A 307 -18.15 -0.25 5.89
CA PRO A 307 -18.34 -1.16 7.03
C PRO A 307 -17.33 -2.32 7.05
N GLN A 308 -17.08 -2.93 5.89
CA GLN A 308 -16.18 -4.08 5.76
C GLN A 308 -14.75 -3.76 6.21
N LEU A 309 -14.32 -2.52 6.04
CA LEU A 309 -12.98 -2.08 6.46
C LEU A 309 -12.94 -1.81 7.97
N LEU A 310 -14.03 -1.29 8.55
CA LEU A 310 -14.15 -1.11 9.99
C LEU A 310 -14.25 -2.47 10.72
N ASP A 311 -14.99 -3.42 10.17
CA ASP A 311 -15.07 -4.79 10.67
C ASP A 311 -13.69 -5.50 10.61
N ALA A 312 -12.86 -5.17 9.62
CA ALA A 312 -11.49 -5.67 9.53
C ALA A 312 -10.60 -5.11 10.67
N LEU A 313 -10.74 -3.82 11.02
CA LEU A 313 -10.06 -3.25 12.18
C LEU A 313 -10.41 -3.99 13.48
N GLU A 314 -11.68 -4.33 13.70
CA GLU A 314 -12.11 -5.10 14.87
C GLU A 314 -11.40 -6.45 14.95
N LYS A 315 -11.27 -7.11 13.79
CA LYS A 315 -10.57 -8.39 13.70
C LYS A 315 -9.08 -8.23 13.95
N ASP A 316 -8.46 -7.12 13.56
CA ASP A 316 -7.01 -6.82 13.69
C ASP A 316 -6.56 -6.57 15.12
N VAL A 317 -7.43 -6.02 15.98
CA VAL A 317 -7.10 -5.75 17.39
C VAL A 317 -6.58 -6.99 18.14
N PRO A 318 -7.22 -8.17 18.09
CA PRO A 318 -6.70 -9.40 18.70
C PRO A 318 -5.29 -9.81 18.23
N VAL A 319 -4.92 -9.54 16.97
CA VAL A 319 -3.59 -9.85 16.47
C VAL A 319 -2.56 -8.94 17.14
N LEU A 320 -2.77 -7.63 17.08
CA LEU A 320 -1.88 -6.67 17.74
C LEU A 320 -1.80 -6.87 19.27
N ALA A 321 -2.90 -7.23 19.91
CA ALA A 321 -2.95 -7.49 21.34
C ALA A 321 -2.13 -8.74 21.72
N SER A 322 -2.21 -9.81 20.92
CA SER A 322 -1.42 -11.02 21.14
C SER A 322 0.09 -10.78 21.01
N GLU A 323 0.49 -9.80 20.20
CA GLU A 323 1.88 -9.34 20.05
C GLU A 323 2.27 -8.26 21.06
N LYS A 324 1.36 -7.91 21.98
CA LYS A 324 1.55 -6.89 23.03
C LYS A 324 1.83 -5.49 22.47
N LEU A 325 1.35 -5.20 21.26
CA LEU A 325 1.54 -3.91 20.59
C LEU A 325 0.47 -2.88 20.99
N VAL A 326 -0.75 -3.35 21.27
CA VAL A 326 -1.89 -2.53 21.72
C VAL A 326 -2.62 -3.18 22.89
N GLY A 327 -3.35 -2.36 23.65
CA GLY A 327 -4.37 -2.83 24.60
C GLY A 327 -5.75 -2.83 23.93
N ALA A 328 -6.80 -2.50 24.68
CA ALA A 328 -8.11 -2.25 24.09
C ALA A 328 -8.07 -1.02 23.16
N VAL A 329 -8.70 -1.12 21.99
CA VAL A 329 -8.83 -0.03 21.02
C VAL A 329 -10.31 0.24 20.78
N ASP A 330 -10.73 1.49 21.01
CA ASP A 330 -12.08 1.95 20.68
C ASP A 330 -12.10 2.44 19.22
N ILE A 331 -12.56 1.57 18.33
CA ILE A 331 -12.64 1.88 16.89
C ILE A 331 -13.70 2.96 16.65
N SER A 332 -14.83 2.89 17.34
CA SER A 332 -15.92 3.85 17.18
C SER A 332 -15.50 5.28 17.55
N GLY A 333 -14.75 5.44 18.64
CA GLY A 333 -14.19 6.72 19.06
C GLY A 333 -12.97 7.17 18.26
N PHE A 334 -12.43 6.32 17.38
CA PHE A 334 -11.32 6.63 16.49
C PHE A 334 -11.78 6.99 15.07
N THR A 335 -12.96 6.56 14.64
CA THR A 335 -13.48 6.79 13.28
C THR A 335 -14.43 7.99 13.23
N ASP A 336 -14.23 8.91 12.29
CA ASP A 336 -15.19 9.99 12.01
C ASP A 336 -15.42 10.12 10.49
N ASP A 337 -16.56 9.58 10.04
CA ASP A 337 -16.94 9.62 8.62
C ASP A 337 -17.53 10.95 8.19
N SER A 338 -17.82 11.87 9.12
CA SER A 338 -18.44 13.16 8.82
C SER A 338 -17.54 14.02 7.93
N PHE A 339 -16.22 13.91 8.07
CA PHE A 339 -15.25 14.64 7.26
C PHE A 339 -15.33 14.23 5.78
N VAL A 340 -15.13 12.95 5.49
CA VAL A 340 -15.21 12.45 4.10
C VAL A 340 -16.64 12.54 3.55
N ARG A 341 -17.67 12.38 4.38
CA ARG A 341 -19.06 12.57 3.97
C ARG A 341 -19.32 14.00 3.50
N ARG A 342 -18.80 15.03 4.19
CA ARG A 342 -18.89 16.42 3.74
C ARG A 342 -18.14 16.63 2.43
N ALA A 343 -16.95 16.05 2.28
CA ALA A 343 -16.11 16.23 1.10
C ALA A 343 -16.68 15.53 -0.14
N VAL A 344 -17.26 14.34 -0.01
CA VAL A 344 -17.91 13.59 -1.11
C VAL A 344 -19.31 14.13 -1.40
N GLY A 345 -20.03 14.61 -0.39
CA GLY A 345 -21.37 15.16 -0.52
C GLY A 345 -22.44 14.08 -0.74
N ALA A 346 -23.42 14.37 -1.59
CA ALA A 346 -24.63 13.56 -1.76
C ALA A 346 -24.35 12.12 -2.25
N ASP A 347 -23.21 11.87 -2.91
CA ASP A 347 -22.85 10.55 -3.41
C ASP A 347 -22.21 9.64 -2.36
N TYR A 348 -21.95 10.14 -1.13
CA TYR A 348 -21.20 9.39 -0.13
C TYR A 348 -21.82 8.02 0.18
N ASP A 349 -23.12 7.97 0.49
CA ASP A 349 -23.76 6.69 0.86
C ASP A 349 -23.77 5.69 -0.30
N LYS A 350 -23.89 6.19 -1.55
CA LYS A 350 -23.80 5.37 -2.75
C LYS A 350 -22.38 4.82 -2.96
N GLN A 351 -21.35 5.65 -2.84
CA GLN A 351 -19.95 5.23 -2.96
C GLN A 351 -19.56 4.27 -1.85
N ARG A 352 -19.96 4.55 -0.60
CA ARG A 352 -19.74 3.69 0.56
C ARG A 352 -20.34 2.29 0.37
N ALA A 353 -21.52 2.18 -0.24
CA ALA A 353 -22.17 0.90 -0.53
C ALA A 353 -21.57 0.15 -1.73
N ALA A 354 -20.90 0.85 -2.65
CA ALA A 354 -20.30 0.23 -3.83
C ALA A 354 -19.01 -0.53 -3.45
N LEU A 355 -18.98 -1.84 -3.70
CA LEU A 355 -17.84 -2.71 -3.42
C LEU A 355 -17.05 -3.11 -4.67
N ALA A 356 -17.60 -2.85 -5.86
CA ALA A 356 -16.89 -3.05 -7.11
C ALA A 356 -15.77 -2.01 -7.25
N ASN A 357 -14.67 -2.41 -7.88
CA ASN A 357 -13.58 -1.48 -8.20
C ASN A 357 -14.12 -0.38 -9.16
N PRO A 358 -14.00 0.91 -8.80
CA PRO A 358 -14.52 2.02 -9.62
C PRO A 358 -13.73 2.24 -10.92
N ALA A 359 -12.54 1.66 -11.05
CA ALA A 359 -11.74 1.68 -12.26
C ALA A 359 -11.48 0.23 -12.73
N PRO A 360 -12.46 -0.47 -13.33
CA PRO A 360 -12.23 -1.80 -13.90
C PRO A 360 -11.43 -1.72 -15.21
N VAL A 361 -10.77 -2.82 -15.59
CA VAL A 361 -10.24 -2.97 -16.95
C VAL A 361 -11.42 -2.97 -17.92
N THR A 362 -11.41 -2.07 -18.90
CA THR A 362 -12.48 -1.94 -19.89
C THR A 362 -11.92 -1.83 -21.31
N GLY A 363 -12.76 -2.10 -22.29
CA GLY A 363 -12.44 -1.94 -23.71
C GLY A 363 -12.97 -3.10 -24.54
N THR A 364 -12.41 -3.26 -25.74
CA THR A 364 -12.75 -4.36 -26.65
C THR A 364 -11.51 -5.20 -26.86
N ASP A 365 -11.64 -6.52 -26.71
CA ASP A 365 -10.55 -7.45 -26.98
C ASP A 365 -10.25 -7.46 -28.49
N PRO A 366 -9.07 -6.98 -28.92
CA PRO A 366 -8.78 -6.80 -30.34
C PRO A 366 -8.52 -8.12 -31.07
N LEU A 367 -8.41 -9.23 -30.34
CA LEU A 367 -8.00 -10.52 -30.88
C LEU A 367 -9.13 -11.54 -30.84
N CYS A 368 -9.78 -11.69 -29.68
CA CYS A 368 -10.90 -12.60 -29.50
C CYS A 368 -12.26 -11.94 -29.75
N GLY A 369 -12.30 -10.61 -29.84
CA GLY A 369 -13.55 -9.86 -29.88
C GLY A 369 -14.26 -9.84 -28.52
N GLY A 370 -15.37 -9.11 -28.45
CA GLY A 370 -16.15 -8.96 -27.22
C GLY A 370 -15.70 -7.80 -26.33
N ARG A 371 -16.56 -7.42 -25.40
CA ARG A 371 -16.29 -6.36 -24.41
C ARG A 371 -15.57 -6.96 -23.22
N VAL A 372 -14.56 -6.26 -22.71
CA VAL A 372 -13.87 -6.62 -21.47
C VAL A 372 -14.64 -6.01 -20.31
N GLU A 373 -15.35 -6.85 -19.57
CA GLU A 373 -16.25 -6.43 -18.48
C GLU A 373 -16.23 -7.34 -17.25
N ASP A 374 -15.73 -8.58 -17.36
CA ASP A 374 -15.60 -9.52 -16.24
C ASP A 374 -14.23 -9.36 -15.54
N PRO A 375 -14.17 -8.83 -14.30
CA PRO A 375 -12.92 -8.68 -13.58
C PRO A 375 -12.20 -10.00 -13.27
N ALA A 376 -12.93 -11.13 -13.24
CA ALA A 376 -12.36 -12.43 -12.95
C ALA A 376 -11.46 -12.97 -14.08
N THR A 377 -11.63 -12.47 -15.30
CA THR A 377 -10.86 -12.90 -16.47
C THR A 377 -10.20 -11.76 -17.24
N ALA A 378 -10.60 -10.51 -16.98
CA ALA A 378 -10.06 -9.33 -17.62
C ALA A 378 -8.53 -9.27 -17.46
N SER A 379 -7.85 -9.37 -18.59
CA SER A 379 -6.40 -9.40 -18.68
C SER A 379 -5.91 -8.21 -19.49
N GLU A 380 -4.67 -7.80 -19.33
CA GLU A 380 -4.19 -6.57 -19.96
C GLU A 380 -2.71 -6.62 -20.32
N VAL A 381 -2.34 -6.07 -21.47
CA VAL A 381 -0.95 -5.87 -21.87
C VAL A 381 -0.64 -4.39 -21.89
N TRP A 382 0.52 -4.01 -21.37
CA TRP A 382 1.16 -2.73 -21.65
C TRP A 382 2.23 -2.96 -22.72
N PRO A 383 2.00 -2.54 -23.98
CA PRO A 383 3.00 -2.68 -25.02
C PRO A 383 4.16 -1.68 -24.85
N ALA A 384 5.35 -2.06 -25.30
CA ALA A 384 6.53 -1.20 -25.22
C ALA A 384 6.36 0.08 -26.04
N GLY A 385 6.71 1.23 -25.44
CA GLY A 385 6.62 2.55 -26.07
C GLY A 385 5.20 3.05 -26.32
N GLN A 386 4.16 2.40 -25.77
CA GLN A 386 2.78 2.84 -25.89
C GLN A 386 2.29 3.56 -24.63
N GLU A 387 1.46 4.58 -24.84
CA GLU A 387 0.79 5.37 -23.80
C GLU A 387 -0.60 4.79 -23.44
N ARG A 388 -0.92 3.60 -23.94
CA ARG A 388 -2.17 2.89 -23.65
C ARG A 388 -1.93 1.41 -23.48
N THR A 389 -2.75 0.79 -22.65
CA THR A 389 -2.83 -0.65 -22.52
C THR A 389 -3.78 -1.25 -23.57
N VAL A 390 -3.69 -2.57 -23.71
CA VAL A 390 -4.56 -3.38 -24.57
C VAL A 390 -5.26 -4.42 -23.68
N PRO A 391 -6.59 -4.36 -23.53
CA PRO A 391 -7.35 -5.27 -22.69
C PRO A 391 -7.76 -6.54 -23.45
N PHE A 392 -7.94 -7.63 -22.72
CA PHE A 392 -8.36 -8.95 -23.22
C PHE A 392 -9.45 -9.53 -22.33
N THR A 393 -10.40 -10.23 -22.95
CA THR A 393 -11.54 -10.86 -22.26
C THR A 393 -11.11 -11.97 -21.31
N THR A 394 -10.02 -12.69 -21.65
CA THR A 394 -9.52 -13.84 -20.88
C THR A 394 -8.00 -13.92 -20.87
N PRO A 395 -7.40 -14.64 -19.89
CA PRO A 395 -5.96 -14.92 -19.90
C PRO A 395 -5.50 -15.66 -21.16
N SER A 396 -6.32 -16.59 -21.69
CA SER A 396 -5.99 -17.31 -22.93
C SER A 396 -5.91 -16.37 -24.14
N CYS A 397 -6.79 -15.36 -24.22
CA CYS A 397 -6.74 -14.35 -25.28
C CYS A 397 -5.49 -13.47 -25.18
N LEU A 398 -5.11 -13.07 -23.96
CA LEU A 398 -3.83 -12.39 -23.73
C LEU A 398 -2.64 -13.26 -24.18
N LEU A 399 -2.63 -14.56 -23.85
CA LEU A 399 -1.54 -15.47 -24.29
C LEU A 399 -1.43 -15.57 -25.82
N ARG A 400 -2.55 -15.60 -26.55
CA ARG A 400 -2.54 -15.55 -28.02
C ARG A 400 -1.93 -14.26 -28.55
N TYR A 401 -2.18 -13.12 -27.89
CA TYR A 401 -1.56 -11.85 -28.26
C TYR A 401 -0.04 -11.90 -28.02
N LEU A 402 0.40 -12.40 -26.86
CA LEU A 402 1.81 -12.52 -26.53
C LEU A 402 2.56 -13.45 -27.50
N LYS A 403 1.92 -14.53 -27.95
CA LYS A 403 2.48 -15.43 -28.98
C LYS A 403 2.77 -14.70 -30.30
N ARG A 404 1.96 -13.71 -30.67
CA ARG A 404 2.11 -12.90 -31.89
C ARG A 404 3.08 -11.72 -31.72
N HIS A 405 3.43 -11.36 -30.49
CA HIS A 405 4.28 -10.22 -30.16
C HIS A 405 5.43 -10.62 -29.22
N PRO A 406 6.34 -11.51 -29.65
CA PRO A 406 7.42 -11.99 -28.80
C PRO A 406 8.46 -10.91 -28.51
N GLY A 407 9.13 -11.02 -27.36
CA GLY A 407 10.33 -10.24 -27.04
C GLY A 407 10.01 -8.78 -26.63
N PRO A 408 10.83 -7.79 -27.06
CA PRO A 408 10.82 -6.44 -26.50
C PRO A 408 9.56 -5.61 -26.84
N ALA A 409 8.57 -6.20 -27.52
CA ALA A 409 7.32 -5.54 -27.86
C ALA A 409 6.37 -5.37 -26.66
N VAL A 410 6.58 -6.13 -25.57
CA VAL A 410 5.74 -6.11 -24.37
C VAL A 410 6.52 -5.49 -23.22
N ARG A 411 5.97 -4.44 -22.61
CA ARG A 411 6.53 -3.80 -21.42
C ARG A 411 6.15 -4.56 -20.16
N ALA A 412 4.87 -4.91 -20.04
CA ALA A 412 4.33 -5.75 -18.99
C ALA A 412 3.02 -6.40 -19.44
N SER A 413 2.62 -7.48 -18.80
CA SER A 413 1.33 -8.11 -19.03
C SER A 413 0.75 -8.62 -17.72
N TYR A 414 -0.55 -8.52 -17.56
CA TYR A 414 -1.25 -8.71 -16.30
C TYR A 414 -2.45 -9.64 -16.49
N VAL A 415 -2.62 -10.54 -15.54
CA VAL A 415 -3.70 -11.53 -15.51
C VAL A 415 -4.24 -11.65 -14.07
N PRO A 416 -5.54 -11.90 -13.88
CA PRO A 416 -6.10 -12.15 -12.55
C PRO A 416 -5.84 -13.60 -12.11
N ASP A 417 -5.44 -13.81 -10.85
CA ASP A 417 -5.41 -15.14 -10.23
C ASP A 417 -6.79 -15.80 -10.34
N ALA A 418 -6.86 -17.02 -10.87
CA ALA A 418 -8.11 -17.70 -11.15
C ALA A 418 -8.90 -18.13 -9.88
N LEU A 419 -8.28 -18.07 -8.71
CA LEU A 419 -8.92 -18.38 -7.42
C LEU A 419 -9.30 -17.10 -6.66
N THR A 420 -8.41 -16.12 -6.57
CA THR A 420 -8.59 -14.93 -5.73
C THR A 420 -8.94 -13.67 -6.51
N GLY A 421 -8.75 -13.65 -7.83
CA GLY A 421 -8.86 -12.47 -8.66
C GLY A 421 -7.72 -11.45 -8.47
N THR A 422 -6.69 -11.76 -7.68
CA THR A 422 -5.53 -10.89 -7.51
C THR A 422 -4.86 -10.67 -8.87
N ARG A 423 -4.82 -9.42 -9.34
CA ARG A 423 -4.10 -9.06 -10.55
C ARG A 423 -2.60 -9.33 -10.36
N TRP A 424 -1.97 -10.01 -11.30
CA TRP A 424 -0.57 -10.43 -11.23
C TRP A 424 0.15 -10.37 -12.58
N TYR A 425 1.48 -10.44 -12.59
CA TYR A 425 2.27 -10.45 -13.82
C TYR A 425 2.09 -11.79 -14.56
N ALA A 426 1.74 -11.76 -15.84
CA ALA A 426 1.48 -12.98 -16.61
C ALA A 426 2.73 -13.88 -16.75
N ASP A 427 3.91 -13.29 -16.88
CA ASP A 427 5.19 -13.98 -17.02
C ASP A 427 5.78 -14.49 -15.69
N HIS A 428 5.25 -14.03 -14.56
CA HIS A 428 5.59 -14.52 -13.21
C HIS A 428 4.46 -15.31 -12.54
N ALA A 429 3.33 -15.52 -13.22
CA ALA A 429 2.23 -16.34 -12.74
C ALA A 429 2.56 -17.84 -12.83
N VAL A 430 1.98 -18.62 -11.93
CA VAL A 430 1.91 -20.07 -12.05
C VAL A 430 0.78 -20.40 -13.04
N TRP A 431 1.11 -21.08 -14.14
CA TRP A 431 0.13 -21.45 -15.15
C TRP A 431 -0.33 -22.89 -15.01
N VAL A 432 -1.63 -23.10 -15.26
CA VAL A 432 -2.27 -24.42 -15.36
C VAL A 432 -2.95 -24.54 -16.71
N SER A 433 -2.83 -25.72 -17.33
CA SER A 433 -3.60 -26.13 -18.49
C SER A 433 -4.74 -27.03 -18.03
N ASP A 434 -5.97 -26.68 -18.39
CA ASP A 434 -7.16 -27.52 -18.24
C ASP A 434 -7.64 -27.99 -19.62
N PRO A 435 -7.34 -29.24 -20.01
CA PRO A 435 -7.77 -29.78 -21.30
C PRO A 435 -9.29 -29.90 -21.47
N ALA A 436 -10.05 -29.97 -20.35
CA ALA A 436 -11.50 -30.09 -20.36
C ALA A 436 -12.21 -28.75 -20.59
N ALA A 437 -11.53 -27.64 -20.30
CA ALA A 437 -12.04 -26.30 -20.56
C ALA A 437 -12.01 -25.94 -22.06
N ASP A 438 -12.90 -25.03 -22.44
CA ASP A 438 -12.92 -24.44 -23.78
C ASP A 438 -11.62 -23.66 -24.09
N ALA A 439 -11.43 -23.29 -25.35
CA ALA A 439 -10.20 -22.61 -25.78
C ALA A 439 -9.99 -21.22 -25.15
N GLY A 440 -11.05 -20.55 -24.66
CA GLY A 440 -10.95 -19.27 -23.96
C GLY A 440 -10.54 -19.43 -22.49
N SER A 441 -10.86 -20.57 -21.88
CA SER A 441 -10.64 -20.85 -20.46
C SER A 441 -9.59 -21.95 -20.19
N ARG A 442 -8.89 -22.42 -21.23
CA ARG A 442 -7.90 -23.51 -21.14
C ARG A 442 -6.72 -23.20 -20.23
N PHE A 443 -6.28 -21.96 -20.18
CA PHE A 443 -5.09 -21.56 -19.43
C PHE A 443 -5.47 -20.68 -18.25
N GLN A 444 -5.19 -21.18 -17.05
CA GLN A 444 -5.54 -20.54 -15.77
C GLN A 444 -4.28 -20.06 -15.07
N PRO A 445 -4.15 -18.75 -14.80
CA PRO A 445 -3.02 -18.20 -14.06
C PRO A 445 -3.30 -18.13 -12.55
N PHE A 446 -2.24 -18.22 -11.75
CA PHE A 446 -2.27 -18.10 -10.30
C PHE A 446 -1.07 -17.28 -9.80
N THR A 447 -1.30 -16.44 -8.80
CA THR A 447 -0.26 -15.64 -8.13
C THR A 447 0.73 -16.54 -7.40
N THR A 448 0.25 -17.61 -6.76
CA THR A 448 1.08 -18.51 -5.94
C THR A 448 0.95 -19.98 -6.34
N PRO A 449 1.97 -20.82 -6.04
CA PRO A 449 1.86 -22.27 -6.15
C PRO A 449 0.75 -22.86 -5.27
N GLY A 450 0.45 -22.23 -4.12
CA GLY A 450 -0.62 -22.64 -3.22
C GLY A 450 -2.00 -22.54 -3.88
N ASN A 451 -2.28 -21.41 -4.54
CA ASN A 451 -3.56 -21.15 -5.22
C ASN A 451 -3.77 -22.14 -6.36
N ALA A 452 -2.73 -22.34 -7.18
CA ALA A 452 -2.77 -23.34 -8.25
C ALA A 452 -3.05 -24.76 -7.72
N ARG A 453 -2.42 -25.15 -6.61
CA ARG A 453 -2.63 -26.47 -5.98
C ARG A 453 -4.06 -26.62 -5.45
N THR A 454 -4.59 -25.60 -4.79
CA THR A 454 -5.98 -25.58 -4.30
C THR A 454 -6.97 -25.73 -5.46
N TRP A 455 -6.77 -24.98 -6.55
CA TRP A 455 -7.63 -25.06 -7.72
C TRP A 455 -7.54 -26.43 -8.41
N LEU A 456 -6.34 -26.98 -8.60
CA LEU A 456 -6.11 -28.29 -9.23
C LEU A 456 -6.81 -29.44 -8.50
N ALA A 457 -7.00 -29.35 -7.18
CA ALA A 457 -7.71 -30.38 -6.42
C ALA A 457 -9.16 -30.59 -6.89
N GLY A 458 -9.78 -29.55 -7.50
CA GLY A 458 -11.12 -29.61 -8.07
C GLY A 458 -11.20 -29.87 -9.57
N HIS A 459 -10.07 -29.99 -10.28
CA HIS A 459 -10.02 -30.01 -11.75
C HIS A 459 -9.21 -31.23 -12.27
N PRO A 460 -9.80 -32.43 -12.28
CA PRO A 460 -9.13 -33.64 -12.75
C PRO A 460 -8.64 -33.52 -14.20
N GLY A 461 -7.38 -33.87 -14.45
CA GLY A 461 -6.75 -33.80 -15.77
C GLY A 461 -6.06 -32.47 -16.08
N ALA A 462 -6.35 -31.42 -15.30
CA ALA A 462 -5.57 -30.19 -15.36
C ALA A 462 -4.18 -30.39 -14.73
N HIS A 463 -3.19 -29.65 -15.23
CA HIS A 463 -1.81 -29.76 -14.75
C HIS A 463 -1.04 -28.45 -14.93
N ARG A 464 -0.05 -28.23 -14.07
CA ARG A 464 0.84 -27.06 -14.15
C ARG A 464 1.67 -27.12 -15.43
N ILE A 465 1.84 -25.96 -16.05
CA ILE A 465 2.69 -25.74 -17.22
C ILE A 465 3.55 -24.49 -17.01
N THR A 466 4.61 -24.34 -17.80
CA THR A 466 5.39 -23.10 -17.82
C THR A 466 4.66 -22.00 -18.58
N PHE A 467 4.99 -20.74 -18.29
CA PHE A 467 4.50 -19.60 -19.08
C PHE A 467 4.80 -19.76 -20.58
N ALA A 468 6.01 -20.21 -20.93
CA ALA A 468 6.37 -20.47 -22.33
C ALA A 468 5.47 -21.54 -22.98
N GLN A 469 5.15 -22.61 -22.26
CA GLN A 469 4.20 -23.62 -22.74
C GLN A 469 2.79 -23.04 -22.88
N ALA A 470 2.34 -22.17 -21.97
CA ALA A 470 1.04 -21.51 -22.04
C ALA A 470 0.94 -20.61 -23.28
N VAL A 471 1.95 -19.76 -23.52
CA VAL A 471 2.03 -18.89 -24.70
C VAL A 471 2.04 -19.71 -25.99
N GLN A 472 2.84 -20.77 -26.07
CA GLN A 472 2.89 -21.62 -27.27
C GLN A 472 1.61 -22.42 -27.50
N GLY A 473 0.97 -22.89 -26.42
CA GLY A 473 -0.27 -23.66 -26.45
C GLY A 473 -1.51 -22.82 -26.76
N ALA A 474 -1.45 -21.50 -26.64
CA ALA A 474 -2.52 -20.61 -27.03
C ALA A 474 -2.75 -20.64 -28.55
N SER A 475 -3.92 -21.12 -28.97
CA SER A 475 -4.37 -21.24 -30.36
C SER A 475 -5.56 -20.35 -30.63
#